data_AF-A0A1B8X1B6-F1
#
_entry.id   AF-A0A1B8X1B6-F1
#
_cell.length_a   1.000
_cell.length_b   1.000
_cell.length_c   1.000
_cell.angle_alpha   90.00
_cell.angle_beta   90.00
_cell.angle_gamma   90.00
#
_symmetry.space_group_name_H-M   'P 1'
#
loop_
_entity.id
_entity.type
_entity.pdbx_description
1 polymer ?
#
loop_
_entity_poly.entity_id
_entity_poly.type
_entity_poly.pdbx_seq_one_letter_code
_entity_poly.pdbx_strand_id
1 'polypeptide(L)'
;MPISHIMASGLTGMRAGGDLVARMQFSKNMRINEAKDYVAKKLGVEALDLSDEYVMREIREELDIGVLTSVPGCAKGIASKMNIEKLLDIEINCCDKFRQITG
;
A
#
# COMPACT_ATOMS: atom_id res chain seq x y z
N MET A 1 2.57 12.21 7.10
CA MET A 1 1.19 12.70 6.90
C MET A 1 0.20 11.53 6.92
N PRO A 2 -0.15 10.96 8.10
CA PRO A 2 -1.13 9.86 8.19
C PRO A 2 -2.56 10.34 7.89
N ILE A 3 -2.94 11.52 8.38
CA ILE A 3 -4.31 12.04 8.31
C ILE A 3 -4.77 12.23 6.86
N SER A 4 -3.93 12.78 5.99
CA SER A 4 -4.27 13.03 4.59
C SER A 4 -4.56 11.75 3.82
N HIS A 5 -3.75 10.69 4.01
CA HIS A 5 -3.98 9.39 3.37
C HIS A 5 -5.21 8.67 3.91
N ILE A 6 -5.44 8.75 5.23
CA ILE A 6 -6.60 8.17 5.91
C ILE A 6 -7.90 8.83 5.41
N MET A 7 -7.93 10.16 5.39
CA MET A 7 -9.13 10.93 5.05
C MET A 7 -9.40 10.98 3.54
N ALA A 8 -8.37 11.05 2.68
CA ALA A 8 -8.56 11.24 1.24
C ALA A 8 -9.04 9.97 0.50
N SER A 9 -8.67 8.79 1.00
CA SER A 9 -9.07 7.51 0.37
C SER A 9 -10.40 6.96 0.90
N GLY A 10 -10.82 7.37 2.11
CA GLY A 10 -11.96 6.77 2.80
C GLY A 10 -11.74 5.30 3.19
N LEU A 11 -10.49 4.82 3.18
CA LEU A 11 -10.09 3.42 3.37
C LEU A 11 -8.99 3.28 4.45
N THR A 12 -9.07 4.08 5.51
CA THR A 12 -8.24 3.91 6.73
C THR A 12 -6.70 3.93 6.52
N GLY A 13 -6.21 4.38 5.37
CA GLY A 13 -4.78 4.50 5.05
C GLY A 13 -4.04 3.15 5.05
N MET A 14 -2.91 3.07 5.76
CA MET A 14 -2.11 1.84 5.88
C MET A 14 -2.80 0.75 6.75
N ARG A 15 -3.80 1.11 7.54
CA ARG A 15 -4.53 0.17 8.41
C ARG A 15 -5.46 -0.75 7.62
N ALA A 16 -5.94 -0.31 6.46
CA ALA A 16 -6.64 -1.11 5.46
C ALA A 16 -5.94 -0.99 4.09
N GLY A 17 -6.64 -0.76 2.99
CA GLY A 17 -6.08 -0.64 1.63
C GLY A 17 -5.81 0.79 1.14
N GLY A 18 -6.09 1.81 1.95
CA GLY A 18 -6.14 3.21 1.51
C GLY A 18 -4.82 3.80 1.01
N ASP A 19 -3.67 3.43 1.57
CA ASP A 19 -2.39 3.93 1.05
C ASP A 19 -2.03 3.33 -0.31
N LEU A 20 -2.39 2.07 -0.57
CA LEU A 20 -2.21 1.40 -1.86
C LEU A 20 -3.06 2.06 -2.94
N VAL A 21 -4.34 2.30 -2.64
CA VAL A 21 -5.26 3.00 -3.56
C VAL A 21 -4.78 4.42 -3.83
N ALA A 22 -4.36 5.17 -2.80
CA ALA A 22 -3.85 6.52 -2.97
C ALA A 22 -2.59 6.55 -3.88
N ARG A 23 -1.70 5.57 -3.76
CA ARG A 23 -0.52 5.46 -4.65
C ARG A 23 -0.94 5.29 -6.11
N MET A 24 -1.96 4.49 -6.39
CA MET A 24 -2.46 4.33 -7.76
C MET A 24 -3.09 5.61 -8.30
N GLN A 25 -3.81 6.36 -7.46
CA GLN A 25 -4.36 7.66 -7.83
C GLN A 25 -3.25 8.67 -8.17
N PHE A 26 -2.20 8.76 -7.35
CA PHE A 26 -1.14 9.75 -7.57
C PHE A 26 -0.11 9.34 -8.61
N SER A 27 0.34 8.09 -8.61
CA SER A 27 1.42 7.62 -9.51
C SER A 27 0.94 7.27 -10.91
N LYS A 28 -0.34 6.88 -11.07
CA LYS A 28 -0.90 6.47 -12.37
C LYS A 28 -2.10 7.31 -12.81
N ASN A 29 -2.44 8.38 -12.08
CA ASN A 29 -3.56 9.28 -12.37
C ASN A 29 -4.91 8.55 -12.51
N MET A 30 -5.09 7.44 -11.79
CA MET A 30 -6.31 6.64 -11.83
C MET A 30 -7.45 7.32 -11.07
N ARG A 31 -8.68 7.19 -11.57
CA ARG A 31 -9.86 7.58 -10.78
C ARG A 31 -10.07 6.61 -9.62
N ILE A 32 -10.81 7.03 -8.59
CA ILE A 32 -10.97 6.26 -7.35
C ILE A 32 -11.47 4.82 -7.59
N ASN A 33 -12.45 4.61 -8.47
CA ASN A 33 -13.00 3.28 -8.74
C ASN A 33 -11.96 2.41 -9.47
N GLU A 34 -11.32 2.93 -10.50
CA GLU A 34 -10.25 2.23 -11.24
C GLU A 34 -9.08 1.86 -10.32
N ALA A 35 -8.69 2.77 -9.41
CA ALA A 35 -7.64 2.52 -8.44
C ALA A 35 -8.03 1.42 -7.44
N LYS A 36 -9.27 1.41 -6.94
CA LYS A 36 -9.79 0.36 -6.07
C LYS A 36 -9.81 -0.99 -6.80
N ASP A 37 -10.35 -1.04 -8.01
CA ASP A 37 -10.45 -2.27 -8.80
C ASP A 37 -9.06 -2.83 -9.12
N TYR A 38 -8.11 -1.96 -9.47
CA TYR A 38 -6.73 -2.35 -9.71
C TYR A 38 -6.08 -2.97 -8.46
N VAL A 39 -6.19 -2.30 -7.31
CA VAL A 39 -5.60 -2.77 -6.06
C VAL A 39 -6.28 -4.06 -5.59
N ALA A 40 -7.61 -4.13 -5.62
CA ALA A 40 -8.37 -5.32 -5.27
C ALA A 40 -7.93 -6.54 -6.12
N LYS A 41 -7.79 -6.34 -7.44
CA LYS A 41 -7.29 -7.39 -8.35
C LYS A 41 -5.87 -7.82 -8.03
N LYS A 42 -4.98 -6.90 -7.66
CA LYS A 42 -3.59 -7.21 -7.26
C LYS A 42 -3.51 -7.98 -5.94
N LEU A 43 -4.46 -7.74 -5.04
CA LEU A 43 -4.54 -8.39 -3.72
C LEU A 43 -5.38 -9.67 -3.72
N GLY A 44 -6.14 -9.95 -4.80
CA GLY A 44 -7.01 -11.13 -4.88
C GLY A 44 -8.27 -11.04 -4.03
N VAL A 45 -8.78 -9.83 -3.77
CA VAL A 45 -9.96 -9.56 -2.93
C VAL A 45 -11.01 -8.72 -3.67
N GLU A 46 -12.17 -8.52 -3.06
CA GLU A 46 -13.17 -7.58 -3.57
C GLU A 46 -12.83 -6.13 -3.17
N ALA A 47 -13.35 -5.17 -3.93
CA ALA A 47 -13.10 -3.75 -3.66
C ALA A 47 -13.63 -3.28 -2.30
N LEU A 48 -14.63 -3.97 -1.74
CA LEU A 48 -15.19 -3.69 -0.41
C LEU A 48 -14.20 -4.08 0.69
N ASP A 49 -13.48 -5.19 0.50
CA ASP A 49 -12.50 -5.72 1.46
C ASP A 49 -11.33 -4.76 1.69
N LEU A 50 -11.05 -3.85 0.74
CA LEU A 50 -10.03 -2.81 0.89
C LEU A 50 -10.29 -1.86 2.06
N SER A 51 -11.52 -1.81 2.58
CA SER A 51 -11.88 -1.02 3.75
C SER A 51 -11.85 -1.81 5.06
N ASP A 52 -11.76 -3.14 4.99
CA ASP A 52 -11.75 -4.02 6.14
C ASP A 52 -10.33 -4.16 6.70
N GLU A 53 -10.13 -3.71 7.93
CA GLU A 53 -8.82 -3.74 8.60
C GLU A 53 -8.35 -5.17 8.92
N TYR A 54 -9.26 -6.10 9.17
CA TYR A 54 -8.92 -7.48 9.52
C TYR A 54 -8.44 -8.23 8.29
N VAL A 55 -9.21 -8.17 7.19
CA VAL A 55 -8.82 -8.77 5.91
C VAL A 55 -7.50 -8.18 5.41
N MET A 56 -7.39 -6.85 5.43
CA MET A 56 -6.17 -6.19 4.97
C MET A 56 -4.98 -6.43 5.88
N ARG A 57 -5.17 -6.71 7.17
CA ARG A 57 -4.07 -7.05 8.07
C ARG A 57 -3.43 -8.37 7.64
N GLU A 58 -4.23 -9.42 7.43
CA GLU A 58 -3.72 -10.74 7.04
C GLU A 58 -2.96 -10.65 5.72
N ILE A 59 -3.54 -10.01 4.71
CA ILE A 59 -2.93 -9.81 3.39
C ILE A 59 -1.61 -9.03 3.49
N ARG A 60 -1.55 -8.01 4.36
CA ARG A 60 -0.33 -7.20 4.54
C ARG A 60 0.80 -7.97 5.20
N GLU A 61 0.47 -8.87 6.14
CA GLU A 61 1.45 -9.76 6.78
C GLU A 61 1.96 -10.79 5.77
N GLU A 62 1.06 -11.40 4.99
CA GLU A 62 1.42 -12.40 3.97
C GLU A 62 2.27 -11.84 2.82
N LEU A 63 1.92 -10.66 2.30
CA LEU A 63 2.64 -10.01 1.20
C LEU A 63 3.86 -9.21 1.68
N ASP A 64 4.10 -9.16 3.00
CA ASP A 64 5.21 -8.43 3.62
C ASP A 64 5.29 -6.95 3.19
N ILE A 65 4.13 -6.32 3.02
CA ILE A 65 4.00 -4.90 2.60
C ILE A 65 3.80 -3.94 3.78
N GLY A 66 4.03 -4.43 4.98
CA GLY A 66 4.01 -3.67 6.22
C GLY A 66 2.63 -3.59 6.85
N VAL A 67 2.61 -3.83 8.16
CA VAL A 67 1.45 -3.73 9.05
C VAL A 67 1.62 -2.57 10.05
N LEU A 68 0.49 -2.08 10.55
CA LEU A 68 0.46 -0.98 11.53
C LEU A 68 1.27 -1.32 12.79
N THR A 69 1.00 -2.48 13.37
CA THR A 69 1.76 -3.01 14.50
C THR A 69 2.93 -3.82 13.98
N SER A 70 4.14 -3.31 14.19
CA SER A 70 5.36 -3.97 13.74
C SER A 70 5.49 -5.39 14.29
N VAL A 71 5.40 -6.40 13.42
CA VAL A 71 5.67 -7.80 13.75
C VAL A 71 7.18 -8.08 13.59
N PRO A 72 7.83 -8.81 14.50
CA PRO A 72 9.23 -9.23 14.31
C PRO A 72 9.41 -10.06 13.03
N GLY A 73 10.48 -9.81 12.27
CA GLY A 73 10.77 -10.53 11.03
C GLY A 73 10.09 -9.98 9.77
N CYS A 74 9.01 -9.20 9.89
CA CYS A 74 8.36 -8.57 8.74
C CYS A 74 9.07 -7.28 8.29
N ALA A 75 8.98 -6.97 7.00
CA ALA A 75 9.49 -5.76 6.38
C ALA A 75 8.82 -4.49 6.92
N LYS A 76 9.65 -3.48 7.13
CA LYS A 76 9.27 -2.19 7.71
C LYS A 76 9.96 -1.06 6.95
N GLY A 77 9.36 0.12 6.97
CA GLY A 77 9.97 1.33 6.44
C GLY A 77 10.28 1.23 4.94
N ILE A 78 11.57 1.18 4.59
CA ILE A 78 11.99 1.15 3.18
C ILE A 78 11.76 -0.22 2.53
N ALA A 79 11.97 -1.31 3.27
CA ALA A 79 11.83 -2.66 2.75
C ALA A 79 10.38 -2.94 2.32
N SER A 80 9.41 -2.55 3.16
CA SER A 80 7.99 -2.73 2.81
C SER A 80 7.56 -1.88 1.62
N LYS A 81 8.11 -0.66 1.48
CA LYS A 81 7.86 0.17 0.29
C LYS A 81 8.42 -0.44 -0.98
N MET A 82 9.59 -1.08 -0.94
CA MET A 82 10.12 -1.81 -2.11
C MET A 82 9.26 -3.02 -2.48
N ASN A 83 8.64 -3.70 -1.50
CA ASN A 83 7.65 -4.74 -1.77
C ASN A 83 6.37 -4.16 -2.41
N ILE A 84 5.91 -2.98 -1.95
CA ILE A 84 4.78 -2.26 -2.57
C ILE A 84 5.09 -1.84 -4.02
N GLU A 85 6.31 -1.40 -4.34
CA GLU A 85 6.73 -1.10 -5.73
C GLU A 85 6.49 -2.31 -6.64
N LYS A 86 6.92 -3.49 -6.20
CA LYS A 86 6.75 -4.75 -6.93
C LYS A 86 5.28 -5.18 -7.03
N LEU A 87 4.50 -4.99 -5.97
CA LEU A 87 3.09 -5.37 -5.94
C LEU A 87 2.27 -4.54 -6.94
N LEU A 88 2.48 -3.22 -6.96
CA LEU A 88 1.67 -2.26 -7.70
C LEU A 88 2.28 -1.83 -9.05
N ASP A 89 3.46 -2.33 -9.41
CA ASP A 89 4.21 -1.94 -10.62
C ASP A 89 4.40 -0.40 -10.73
N ILE A 90 4.85 0.20 -9.61
CA ILE A 90 5.10 1.63 -9.47
C ILE A 90 6.51 1.91 -8.95
N GLU A 91 7.00 3.11 -9.21
CA GLU A 91 8.23 3.63 -8.61
C GLU A 91 7.89 4.56 -7.44
N ILE A 92 8.62 4.39 -6.33
CA ILE A 92 8.51 5.23 -5.14
C ILE A 92 9.81 6.00 -4.97
N ASN A 93 9.75 7.32 -5.10
CA ASN A 93 10.89 8.25 -5.01
C ASN A 93 11.85 7.95 -3.83
N CYS A 94 11.35 7.68 -2.62
CA CYS A 94 12.23 7.38 -1.50
C CYS A 94 13.00 6.05 -1.64
N CYS A 95 12.46 5.08 -2.36
CA CYS A 95 13.16 3.82 -2.66
C CYS A 95 14.29 4.07 -3.66
N ASP A 96 14.08 4.89 -4.69
CA ASP A 96 15.13 5.26 -5.65
C ASP A 96 16.26 6.03 -4.98
N LYS A 97 15.92 7.03 -4.17
CA LYS A 97 16.91 7.78 -3.39
C LYS A 97 17.70 6.87 -2.46
N PHE A 98 17.04 5.89 -1.83
CA PHE A 98 17.73 4.92 -0.99
C PHE A 98 18.72 4.08 -1.83
N ARG A 99 18.28 3.55 -2.98
CA ARG A 99 19.14 2.80 -3.92
C ARG A 99 20.35 3.62 -4.37
N GLN A 100 20.20 4.93 -4.60
CA GLN A 100 21.30 5.84 -4.96
C GLN A 100 22.33 6.06 -3.84
N ILE A 101 21.91 5.98 -2.57
CA ILE A 101 22.79 6.21 -1.42
C ILE A 101 23.53 4.92 -1.03
N THR A 102 22.91 3.75 -1.24
CA THR A 102 23.46 2.47 -0.80
C THR A 102 24.14 1.65 -1.90
N GLY A 103 23.96 2.03 -3.16
CA GLY A 103 24.63 1.44 -4.33
C GLY A 103 25.94 2.14 -4.64
#